data_AF-A0A7W7WE39-F1
#
_entry.id   AF-A0A7W7WE39-F1
#
_cell.length_a   1.000
_cell.length_b   1.000
_cell.length_c   1.000
_cell.angle_alpha   90.00
_cell.angle_beta   90.00
_cell.angle_gamma   90.00
#
_symmetry.space_group_name_H-M   'P 1'
#
loop_
_entity.id
_entity.type
_entity.pdbx_description
1 polymer ?
#
loop_
_entity_poly.entity_id
_entity_poly.type
_entity_poly.pdbx_seq_one_letter_code
_entity_poly.pdbx_strand_id
1 'polypeptide(L)'
;MTDKRPSRPVRRTFTAAYKTRILAAYDALPEGSPERGALLRTEKLYHSHIEHWRKQQDNGTLAASTGKPKKDAESEELARLRAENKKLKADAAKLAARNDKLAGELGKTRTALDIAGKAFALLENISSSADSDES
;
A
#
# COMPACT_ATOMS: atom_id res chain seq x y z
N MET A 1 45.67 14.42 -31.71
CA MET A 1 44.51 15.33 -31.86
C MET A 1 43.32 14.67 -31.15
N THR A 2 43.03 15.09 -29.92
CA THR A 2 41.91 14.54 -29.15
C THR A 2 40.60 15.20 -29.60
N ASP A 3 39.78 14.43 -30.31
CA ASP A 3 38.44 14.84 -30.73
C ASP A 3 37.54 15.04 -29.51
N LYS A 4 37.24 16.30 -29.18
CA LYS A 4 36.35 16.68 -28.07
C LYS A 4 34.93 16.71 -28.62
N ARG A 5 34.23 15.58 -28.54
CA ARG A 5 32.82 15.50 -28.95
C ARG A 5 32.00 16.60 -28.24
N PRO A 6 31.17 17.37 -28.96
CA PRO A 6 30.36 18.42 -28.33
C PRO A 6 29.34 17.79 -27.37
N SER A 7 29.21 18.38 -26.17
CA SER A 7 28.28 17.92 -25.15
C SER A 7 26.83 18.03 -25.63
N ARG A 8 26.01 17.01 -25.33
CA ARG A 8 24.60 16.95 -25.74
C ARG A 8 23.80 18.15 -25.22
N PRO A 9 22.93 18.78 -26.04
CA PRO A 9 22.14 19.93 -25.63
C PRO A 9 21.23 19.60 -24.44
N VAL A 10 21.32 20.41 -23.39
CA VAL A 10 20.51 20.30 -22.17
C VAL A 10 19.20 21.04 -22.38
N ARG A 11 18.08 20.33 -22.27
CA ARG A 11 16.75 20.93 -22.34
C ARG A 11 16.43 21.64 -21.02
N ARG A 12 15.82 22.84 -21.10
CA ARG A 12 15.35 23.57 -19.92
C ARG A 12 14.26 22.76 -19.19
N THR A 13 14.36 22.69 -17.87
CA THR A 13 13.33 22.14 -16.99
C THR A 13 12.64 23.28 -16.24
N PHE A 14 11.31 23.23 -16.17
CA PHE A 14 10.52 24.19 -15.41
C PHE A 14 10.25 23.60 -14.02
N THR A 15 10.73 24.25 -12.97
CA THR A 15 10.47 23.85 -11.57
C THR A 15 9.06 24.23 -11.14
N ALA A 16 8.51 23.57 -10.11
CA ALA A 16 7.14 23.83 -9.66
C ALA A 16 6.98 25.31 -9.24
N ALA A 17 7.93 25.82 -8.46
CA ALA A 17 7.99 27.22 -8.06
C ALA A 17 8.01 28.19 -9.26
N TYR A 18 8.75 27.85 -10.32
CA TYR A 18 8.76 28.66 -11.53
C TYR A 18 7.39 28.69 -12.20
N LYS A 19 6.73 27.53 -12.36
CA LYS A 19 5.39 27.45 -12.96
C LYS A 19 4.37 28.26 -12.16
N THR A 20 4.35 28.12 -10.83
CA THR A 20 3.44 28.86 -9.95
C THR A 20 3.64 30.37 -10.04
N ARG A 21 4.90 30.83 -10.04
CA ARG A 21 5.23 32.26 -10.20
C ARG A 21 4.71 32.81 -11.53
N ILE A 22 4.92 32.08 -12.63
CA ILE A 22 4.47 32.51 -13.95
C ILE A 22 2.94 32.52 -14.05
N LEU A 23 2.25 31.50 -13.51
CA LEU A 23 0.79 31.48 -13.48
C LEU A 23 0.23 32.68 -12.73
N ALA A 24 0.74 32.96 -11.52
CA ALA A 24 0.32 34.12 -10.74
C ALA A 24 0.58 35.45 -11.49
N ALA A 25 1.76 35.61 -12.10
CA ALA A 25 2.08 36.78 -12.90
C ALA A 25 1.18 36.91 -14.15
N TYR A 26 0.83 35.80 -14.79
CA TYR A 26 -0.05 35.78 -15.95
C TYR A 26 -1.51 36.08 -15.59
N ASP A 27 -1.95 35.67 -14.39
CA ASP A 27 -3.32 35.87 -13.89
C ASP A 27 -3.54 37.26 -13.31
N ALA A 28 -2.49 37.91 -12.81
CA ALA A 28 -2.53 39.30 -12.34
C ALA A 28 -2.74 40.31 -13.49
N LEU A 29 -2.45 39.93 -14.73
CA LEU A 29 -2.57 40.79 -15.90
C LEU A 29 -3.99 40.74 -16.50
N PRO A 30 -4.56 41.87 -16.96
CA PRO A 30 -5.89 41.90 -17.56
C PRO A 30 -6.02 40.97 -18.77
N GLU A 31 -7.19 40.38 -18.96
CA GLU A 31 -7.49 39.54 -20.12
C GLU A 31 -7.44 40.34 -21.43
N GLY A 32 -6.82 39.75 -22.47
CA GLY A 32 -6.57 40.43 -23.74
C GLY A 32 -5.46 41.49 -23.73
N SER A 33 -4.81 41.76 -22.59
CA SER A 33 -3.75 42.78 -22.52
C SER A 33 -2.49 42.36 -23.31
N PRO A 34 -1.82 43.30 -24.00
CA PRO A 34 -0.56 43.04 -24.69
C PRO A 34 0.56 42.65 -23.71
N GLU A 35 0.42 43.00 -22.44
CA GLU A 35 1.35 42.68 -21.36
C GLU A 35 1.46 41.16 -21.12
N ARG A 36 0.36 40.41 -21.26
CA ARG A 36 0.39 38.94 -21.21
C ARG A 36 1.29 38.36 -22.30
N GLY A 37 1.17 38.87 -23.51
CA GLY A 37 2.03 38.48 -24.63
C GLY A 37 3.48 38.91 -24.45
N ALA A 38 3.73 40.05 -23.79
CA ALA A 38 5.07 40.49 -23.44
C ALA A 38 5.73 39.56 -22.42
N LEU A 39 5.03 39.20 -21.34
CA LEU A 39 5.50 38.25 -20.32
C LEU A 39 5.91 36.91 -20.95
N LEU A 40 5.04 36.34 -21.79
CA LEU A 40 5.30 35.07 -22.45
C LEU A 40 6.52 35.12 -23.37
N ARG A 41 6.72 36.20 -24.14
CA ARG A 41 7.90 36.35 -25.01
C ARG A 41 9.19 36.50 -24.21
N THR A 42 9.18 37.28 -23.13
CA THR A 42 10.34 37.44 -22.24
C THR A 42 10.78 36.10 -21.64
N GLU A 43 9.81 35.30 -21.21
CA GLU A 43 10.07 33.99 -20.59
C GLU A 43 10.22 32.84 -21.59
N LYS A 44 10.08 33.13 -22.91
CA LYS A 44 10.07 32.17 -24.04
C LYS A 44 9.05 31.05 -23.84
N LEU A 45 7.85 31.43 -23.39
CA LEU A 45 6.73 30.54 -23.16
C LEU A 45 5.65 30.72 -24.24
N TYR A 46 4.89 29.65 -24.46
CA TYR A 46 3.72 29.66 -25.32
C TYR A 46 2.45 29.55 -24.46
N HIS A 47 1.32 30.03 -24.97
CA HIS A 47 0.04 29.96 -24.26
C HIS A 47 -0.33 28.53 -23.82
N SER A 48 0.02 27.53 -24.64
CA SER A 48 -0.13 26.10 -24.30
C SER A 48 0.58 25.68 -23.02
N HIS A 49 1.68 26.33 -22.64
CA HIS A 49 2.33 26.07 -21.35
C HIS A 49 1.45 26.52 -20.19
N ILE A 50 0.81 27.69 -20.31
CA ILE A 50 -0.06 28.25 -19.28
C ILE A 50 -1.29 27.36 -19.08
N GLU A 51 -1.97 27.01 -20.17
CA GLU A 51 -3.13 26.10 -20.11
C GLU A 51 -2.77 24.75 -19.49
N HIS A 52 -1.63 24.17 -19.90
CA HIS A 52 -1.18 22.89 -19.39
C HIS A 52 -0.81 22.97 -17.90
N TRP A 53 -0.18 24.06 -17.45
CA TRP A 53 0.15 24.24 -16.03
C TRP A 53 -1.08 24.54 -15.17
N ARG A 54 -2.09 25.24 -15.69
CA ARG A 54 -3.39 25.39 -15.00
C ARG A 54 -4.05 24.04 -14.76
N LYS A 55 -4.15 23.18 -15.79
CA LYS A 55 -4.65 21.81 -15.64
C LYS A 55 -3.87 21.00 -14.60
N GLN A 56 -2.54 21.18 -14.53
CA GLN A 56 -1.71 20.53 -13.52
C GLN A 56 -1.96 21.06 -12.10
N GLN A 57 -2.24 22.37 -11.97
CA GLN A 57 -2.59 22.99 -10.71
C GLN A 57 -3.95 22.50 -10.21
N ASP A 58 -4.96 22.47 -11.10
CA ASP A 58 -6.32 21.99 -10.80
C ASP A 58 -6.30 20.52 -10.36
N ASN A 59 -5.45 19.70 -10.99
CA ASN A 59 -5.28 18.28 -10.65
C ASN A 59 -4.32 18.02 -9.47
N GLY A 60 -3.75 19.06 -8.84
CA GLY A 60 -2.78 18.93 -7.76
C GLY A 60 -1.43 18.28 -8.15
N THR A 61 -1.14 18.16 -9.44
CA THR A 61 0.05 17.47 -9.98
C THR A 61 1.17 18.42 -10.42
N LEU A 62 1.02 19.73 -10.22
CA LEU A 62 2.01 20.74 -10.63
C LEU A 62 3.41 20.50 -10.01
N ALA A 63 3.48 19.98 -8.79
CA ALA A 63 4.73 19.60 -8.13
C ALA A 63 5.36 18.33 -8.72
N ALA A 64 4.53 17.34 -9.08
CA ALA A 64 4.97 16.07 -9.65
C ALA A 64 5.42 16.17 -11.12
N SER A 65 5.05 17.25 -11.82
CA SER A 65 5.33 17.45 -13.24
C SER A 65 6.69 18.12 -13.51
N THR A 66 7.52 18.33 -12.49
CA THR A 66 8.80 19.03 -12.60
C THR A 66 9.96 18.10 -12.31
N GLY A 67 10.48 17.50 -13.39
CA GLY A 67 11.59 16.56 -13.31
C GLY A 67 11.14 15.15 -12.91
N LYS A 68 12.06 14.19 -13.10
CA LYS A 68 11.83 12.76 -12.84
C LYS A 68 11.24 12.60 -11.44
N PRO A 69 10.09 11.92 -11.26
CA PRO A 69 9.55 11.68 -9.93
C PRO A 69 10.67 11.09 -9.11
N LYS A 70 10.98 11.74 -7.99
CA LYS A 70 11.90 11.18 -7.00
C LYS A 70 11.32 9.79 -6.72
N LYS A 71 12.12 8.75 -6.83
CA LYS A 71 11.68 7.40 -6.51
C LYS A 71 11.41 7.45 -5.00
N ASP A 72 10.17 7.81 -4.65
CA ASP A 72 9.83 8.30 -3.32
C ASP A 72 10.01 7.13 -2.36
N ALA A 73 10.82 7.33 -1.33
CA ALA A 73 11.08 6.33 -0.29
C ALA A 73 9.75 5.78 0.27
N GLU A 74 8.72 6.62 0.31
CA GLU A 74 7.33 6.26 0.66
C GLU A 74 6.74 5.17 -0.24
N SER A 75 7.05 5.17 -1.54
CA SER A 75 6.56 4.14 -2.47
C SER A 75 7.23 2.78 -2.23
N GLU A 76 8.51 2.77 -1.88
CA GLU A 76 9.25 1.55 -1.51
C GLU A 76 8.79 1.03 -0.15
N GLU A 77 8.56 1.92 0.81
CA GLU A 77 8.01 1.57 2.12
C GLU A 77 6.59 1.02 2.01
N LEU A 78 5.72 1.63 1.20
CA LEU A 78 4.39 1.11 0.92
C LEU A 78 4.42 -0.27 0.25
N ALA A 79 5.36 -0.52 -0.65
CA ALA A 79 5.54 -1.83 -1.26
C ALA A 79 5.98 -2.88 -0.22
N ARG A 80 6.94 -2.52 0.65
CA ARG A 80 7.40 -3.38 1.75
C ARG A 80 6.28 -3.70 2.73
N LEU A 81 5.54 -2.69 3.19
CA LEU A 81 4.43 -2.84 4.11
C LEU A 81 3.33 -3.72 3.52
N ARG A 82 3.02 -3.58 2.22
CA ARG A 82 2.05 -4.46 1.53
C ARG A 82 2.52 -5.92 1.48
N ALA A 83 3.80 -6.15 1.22
CA ALA A 83 4.37 -7.50 1.20
C ALA A 83 4.32 -8.15 2.61
N GLU A 84 4.66 -7.39 3.64
CA GLU A 84 4.60 -7.83 5.03
C GLU A 84 3.15 -8.14 5.46
N ASN A 85 2.20 -7.27 5.12
CA ASN A 85 0.78 -7.50 5.40
C ASN A 85 0.27 -8.79 4.74
N LYS A 86 0.69 -9.05 3.49
CA LYS A 86 0.33 -10.29 2.79
C LYS A 86 0.89 -11.52 3.51
N LYS A 87 2.14 -11.46 3.96
CA LYS A 87 2.78 -12.55 4.71
C LYS A 87 2.07 -12.81 6.03
N LEU A 88 1.82 -11.75 6.82
CA LEU A 88 1.14 -11.86 8.11
C LEU A 88 -0.27 -12.46 7.96
N LYS A 89 -1.02 -12.07 6.92
CA LYS A 89 -2.34 -12.67 6.63
C LYS A 89 -2.25 -14.16 6.29
N ALA A 90 -1.25 -14.57 5.52
CA ALA A 90 -1.05 -15.98 5.20
C ALA A 90 -0.67 -16.80 6.44
N ASP A 91 0.20 -16.25 7.30
CA ASP A 91 0.58 -16.89 8.56
C ASP A 91 -0.59 -17.00 9.53
N ALA A 92 -1.42 -15.95 9.64
CA ALA A 92 -2.64 -15.97 10.44
C ALA A 92 -3.63 -17.05 9.97
N ALA A 93 -3.86 -17.15 8.66
CA ALA A 93 -4.73 -18.19 8.09
C ALA A 93 -4.20 -19.60 8.38
N LYS A 94 -2.88 -19.80 8.29
CA LYS A 94 -2.24 -21.08 8.60
C LYS A 94 -2.36 -21.44 10.08
N LEU A 95 -2.22 -20.47 10.97
CA LEU A 95 -2.39 -20.69 12.42
C LEU A 95 -3.84 -21.00 12.77
N ALA A 96 -4.81 -20.32 12.16
CA ALA A 96 -6.23 -20.62 12.34
C ALA A 96 -6.55 -22.06 11.94
N ALA A 97 -6.13 -22.49 10.74
CA ALA A 97 -6.35 -23.86 10.28
C ALA A 97 -5.71 -24.93 11.19
N ARG A 98 -4.56 -24.63 11.80
CA ARG A 98 -3.93 -25.52 12.78
C ARG A 98 -4.72 -25.58 14.08
N ASN A 99 -5.21 -24.45 14.57
CA ASN A 99 -6.05 -24.40 15.77
C ASN A 99 -7.34 -25.21 15.57
N ASP A 100 -8.00 -25.08 14.42
CA ASP A 100 -9.22 -25.83 14.11
C ASP A 100 -8.97 -27.34 14.11
N LYS A 101 -7.85 -27.77 13.51
CA LYS A 101 -7.44 -29.17 13.51
C LYS A 101 -7.20 -29.69 14.93
N LEU A 102 -6.43 -28.96 15.73
CA LEU A 102 -6.12 -29.32 17.11
C LEU A 102 -7.39 -29.35 17.98
N ALA A 103 -8.31 -28.40 17.80
CA ALA A 103 -9.59 -28.41 18.48
C ALA A 103 -10.41 -29.67 18.13
N GLY A 104 -10.40 -30.10 16.87
CA GLY A 104 -11.02 -31.35 16.44
C GLY A 104 -10.37 -32.60 17.07
N GLU A 105 -9.04 -32.65 17.18
CA GLU A 105 -8.31 -33.74 17.83
C GLU A 105 -8.61 -33.80 19.34
N LEU A 106 -8.66 -32.64 20.01
CA LEU A 106 -9.08 -32.54 21.40
C LEU A 106 -10.54 -32.99 21.61
N GLY A 107 -11.43 -32.69 20.67
CA GLY A 107 -12.79 -33.21 20.69
C GLY A 107 -12.85 -34.74 20.67
N LYS A 108 -12.09 -35.37 19.77
CA LYS A 108 -12.02 -36.84 19.65
C LYS A 108 -11.45 -37.50 20.91
N THR A 109 -10.37 -36.94 21.46
CA THR A 109 -9.76 -37.48 22.69
C THR A 109 -10.72 -37.34 23.88
N ARG A 110 -11.42 -36.21 23.99
CA ARG A 110 -12.44 -36.01 25.02
C ARG A 110 -13.59 -37.02 24.91
N THR A 111 -14.07 -37.31 23.70
CA THR A 111 -15.11 -38.35 23.51
C THR A 111 -14.61 -39.74 23.87
N ALA A 112 -13.35 -40.07 23.56
CA ALA A 112 -12.77 -41.36 23.93
C ALA A 112 -12.65 -41.51 25.46
N LEU A 113 -12.26 -40.45 26.16
CA LEU A 113 -12.21 -40.43 27.62
C LEU A 113 -13.61 -40.59 28.25
N ASP A 114 -14.64 -39.96 27.69
CA ASP A 114 -16.02 -40.12 28.17
C ASP A 114 -16.52 -41.56 28.02
N ILE A 115 -16.24 -42.21 26.87
CA ILE A 115 -16.58 -43.62 26.66
C ILE A 115 -15.83 -44.52 27.64
N ALA A 116 -14.52 -44.30 27.81
CA ALA A 116 -13.70 -45.07 28.75
C ALA A 116 -14.20 -44.93 30.20
N GLY A 117 -14.56 -43.71 30.62
CA GLY A 117 -15.14 -43.44 31.94
C GLY A 117 -16.48 -44.15 32.15
N LYS A 118 -17.37 -44.14 31.15
CA LYS A 118 -18.65 -44.87 31.20
C LYS A 118 -18.46 -46.38 31.26
N ALA A 119 -17.52 -46.93 30.47
CA ALA A 119 -17.20 -48.35 30.51
C ALA A 119 -16.63 -48.77 31.88
N PHE A 120 -15.77 -47.95 32.47
CA PHE A 120 -15.24 -48.17 33.81
C PHE A 120 -16.35 -48.18 34.88
N ALA A 121 -17.25 -47.19 34.85
CA ALA A 121 -18.39 -47.13 35.78
C ALA A 121 -19.33 -48.34 35.64
N LEU A 122 -19.54 -48.84 34.42
CA LEU A 122 -20.31 -50.05 34.18
C LEU A 122 -19.65 -51.28 34.81
N LEU A 123 -18.32 -51.42 34.64
CA LEU A 123 -17.56 -52.52 35.22
C LEU A 123 -17.59 -52.49 36.76
N GLU A 124 -17.47 -51.30 37.35
CA GLU A 124 -17.57 -51.11 38.80
C GLU A 124 -18.94 -51.53 39.33
N ASN A 125 -20.03 -51.16 38.64
CA ASN A 125 -21.38 -51.57 39.01
C ASN A 125 -21.56 -53.09 38.95
N ILE A 126 -21.12 -53.74 37.85
CA ILE A 126 -21.17 -55.21 37.70
C ILE A 126 -20.38 -55.90 38.82
N SER A 127 -19.17 -55.39 39.12
CA SER A 127 -18.34 -55.93 40.21
C SER A 127 -19.04 -55.81 41.56
N SER A 128 -19.67 -54.67 41.86
CA SER A 128 -20.39 -54.47 43.13
C SER A 128 -21.63 -55.35 43.26
N SER A 129 -22.35 -55.60 42.16
CA SER A 129 -23.49 -56.50 42.15
C SER A 129 -23.09 -57.96 42.35
N ALA A 130 -21.93 -58.38 41.81
CA ALA A 130 -21.43 -59.74 41.97
C ALA A 130 -20.98 -60.02 43.42
N ASP A 131 -20.35 -59.05 44.08
CA ASP A 131 -19.93 -59.16 45.49
C ASP A 131 -21.13 -59.18 46.47
N SER A 132 -22.28 -58.62 46.05
CA SER A 132 -23.52 -58.59 46.85
C SER A 132 -24.31 -59.90 46.82
N ASP A 133 -24.11 -60.76 45.82
CA ASP A 133 -24.79 -62.06 45.68
C ASP A 133 -24.07 -63.22 46.43
N GLU A 134 -22.84 -62.99 46.94
CA GLU A 134 -22.02 -64.00 47.63
C GLU A 134 -22.05 -63.87 49.18
N SER A 135 -22.97 -63.06 49.73
CA SER A 135 -23.19 -62.86 51.18
C SER A 135 -24.54 -63.38 51.69
#